data_AF-A0A0D9YJG6-F1
#
_entry.id   AF-A0A0D9YJG6-F1
#
_cell.length_a   1.000
_cell.length_b   1.000
_cell.length_c   1.000
_cell.angle_alpha   90.00
_cell.angle_beta   90.00
_cell.angle_gamma   90.00
#
_symmetry.space_group_name_H-M   'P 1'
#
loop_
_entity.id
_entity.type
_entity.pdbx_description
1 polymer ?
#
loop_
_entity_poly.entity_id
_entity_poly.type
_entity_poly.pdbx_seq_one_letter_code
_entity_poly.pdbx_strand_id
1 'polypeptide(L)'
;MRRWVLAIAILAAAACFFLGAQAQEVRQGHQTERISGSAGDVLEDDPVGRLKVYVYELPTKYNKKMVAKDSRCLSHMFAAEIFMHRFLLSSAIRTLNPEEADWFYTPVYTTCDLTPWGHPLPFKSPRIMRSAIQFISSHWPYWNRTDGADHFFVVPHDFGACFHYQEEKAIERGILPLLRRATLVQTFGQKDHVCLKEGSITIPPYAPPQKMKTHLVPPETPRSIFVYFRGLFYDTANDPEGGYYARGARASVWENFKNNPLFDISTDHPPTYYEDMQRSIFCLCPLGWAPWSPRLVEAVVFGCIPVIIADDIVLPFADAIPWDEIGVFVAEDDVPKLDTILTSIPMDVILRKQRLLANPSMKQAMLFPQPAQPGDAFHQILNGLGRKLPHPKSVYLDPGQKVLNWTQGPVGDLKPWAKIASPSTLPKAAVPRRSDGPMADRREANGKHGTTVLLKTKLSEKWRSRASRRRMRATQRREMGGGGFLVPAPPHMSEKCACEK
;
A
#
# COMPACT_ATOMS: atom_id res chain seq x y z
N MET A 1 28.88 47.97 48.07
CA MET A 1 27.81 47.80 47.06
C MET A 1 28.29 47.32 45.68
N ARG A 2 29.39 47.82 45.10
CA ARG A 2 29.85 47.40 43.75
C ARG A 2 30.30 45.94 43.59
N ARG A 3 30.80 45.27 44.64
CA ARG A 3 31.24 43.86 44.56
C ARG A 3 30.11 42.83 44.55
N TRP A 4 28.94 43.18 45.12
CA TRP A 4 27.78 42.29 45.19
C TRP A 4 26.96 42.29 43.89
N VAL A 5 26.92 43.44 43.20
CA VAL A 5 26.25 43.57 41.90
C VAL A 5 26.94 42.73 40.81
N LEU A 6 28.28 42.65 40.85
CA LEU A 6 29.04 41.84 39.90
C LEU A 6 28.84 40.33 40.12
N ALA A 7 28.74 39.88 41.37
CA ALA A 7 28.52 38.48 41.71
C ALA A 7 27.12 38.00 41.30
N ILE A 8 26.10 38.84 41.46
CA ILE A 8 24.72 38.53 41.03
C ILE A 8 24.62 38.50 39.49
N ALA A 9 25.33 39.39 38.78
CA ALA A 9 25.36 39.38 37.32
C ALA A 9 26.05 38.13 36.74
N ILE A 10 27.11 37.64 37.39
CA ILE A 10 27.83 36.42 36.98
C ILE A 10 26.97 35.16 37.24
N LEU A 11 26.24 35.10 38.36
CA LEU A 11 25.32 34.00 38.67
C LEU A 11 24.10 33.97 37.73
N ALA A 12 23.57 35.13 37.35
CA ALA A 12 22.48 35.22 36.37
C ALA A 12 22.93 34.80 34.96
N ALA A 13 24.15 35.18 34.55
CA ALA A 13 24.73 34.74 33.28
C ALA A 13 24.99 33.22 33.25
N ALA A 14 25.46 32.63 34.35
CA ALA A 14 25.65 31.19 34.46
C ALA A 14 24.31 30.43 34.42
N ALA A 15 23.26 30.94 35.06
CA ALA A 15 21.91 30.34 35.00
C ALA A 15 21.30 30.39 33.59
N CYS A 16 21.54 31.46 32.82
CA CYS A 16 21.14 31.54 31.41
C CYS A 16 21.93 30.57 30.51
N PHE A 17 23.20 30.29 30.82
CA PHE A 17 23.99 29.28 30.10
C PHE A 17 23.57 27.84 30.43
N PHE A 18 23.13 27.55 31.67
CA PHE A 18 22.64 26.22 32.04
C PHE A 18 21.20 25.95 31.57
N LEU A 19 20.34 26.97 31.47
CA LEU A 19 19.00 26.83 30.88
C LEU A 19 19.03 26.80 29.34
N GLY A 20 20.05 27.38 28.70
CA GLY A 20 20.26 27.29 27.24
C GLY A 20 20.85 25.96 26.77
N ALA A 21 21.37 25.13 27.68
CA ALA A 21 22.03 23.87 27.33
C ALA A 21 21.12 22.62 27.39
N GLN A 22 19.86 22.75 27.83
CA GLN A 22 18.89 21.63 27.88
C GLN A 22 17.78 21.71 26.82
N ALA A 23 17.87 22.65 25.88
CA ALA A 23 16.88 22.83 24.83
C ALA A 23 17.50 22.72 23.43
N GLN A 24 18.40 21.74 23.20
CA GLN A 24 18.80 21.40 21.84
C GLN A 24 19.35 19.98 21.75
N GLU A 25 18.49 19.05 21.31
CA GLU A 25 18.75 17.96 20.35
C GLU A 25 17.75 16.81 20.54
N VAL A 26 16.51 17.05 20.10
CA VAL A 26 15.72 16.00 19.44
C VAL A 26 15.53 16.46 18.00
N ARG A 27 16.63 16.46 17.26
CA ARG A 27 16.63 16.36 15.80
C ARG A 27 17.24 15.00 15.48
N GLN A 28 16.49 13.94 15.73
CA GLN A 28 16.67 12.76 14.88
C GLN A 28 16.09 13.14 13.52
N GLY A 29 16.93 13.83 12.73
CA GLY A 29 16.67 14.01 11.32
C GLY A 29 16.63 12.64 10.69
N HIS A 30 15.44 12.21 10.28
CA HIS A 30 15.31 11.21 9.24
C HIS A 30 16.04 11.81 8.02
N GLN A 31 17.27 11.37 7.76
CA GLN A 31 17.95 11.73 6.51
C GLN A 31 17.27 10.97 5.39
N THR A 32 16.18 11.54 4.89
CA THR A 32 15.78 11.39 3.50
C THR A 32 16.83 12.16 2.71
N GLU A 33 17.81 11.46 2.12
CA GLU A 33 18.74 12.07 1.17
C GLU A 33 17.93 12.71 0.04
N ARG A 34 17.73 14.03 0.14
CA ARG A 34 17.16 14.83 -0.93
C ARG A 34 18.18 14.80 -2.06
N ILE A 35 17.90 14.03 -3.11
CA ILE A 35 18.60 14.21 -4.38
C ILE A 35 18.29 15.66 -4.81
N SER A 36 19.31 16.51 -4.77
CA SER A 36 19.25 17.85 -5.34
C SER A 36 18.82 17.75 -6.80
N GLY A 37 17.64 18.29 -7.13
CA GLY A 37 16.96 18.09 -8.43
C GLY A 37 15.47 17.72 -8.35
N SER A 38 14.82 17.93 -7.20
CA SER A 38 13.37 17.68 -7.04
C SER A 38 12.55 18.59 -7.97
N ALA A 39 11.76 17.96 -8.85
CA ALA A 39 10.98 18.52 -9.96
C ALA A 39 11.80 18.90 -11.22
N GLY A 40 12.46 17.90 -11.81
CA GLY A 40 12.74 17.84 -13.25
C GLY A 40 12.09 16.58 -13.81
N ASP A 41 11.14 16.74 -14.72
CA ASP A 41 10.39 15.66 -15.31
C ASP A 41 11.29 14.87 -16.26
N VAL A 42 11.51 13.58 -15.97
CA VAL A 42 12.12 12.66 -16.94
C VAL A 42 11.31 12.61 -18.26
N LEU A 43 10.07 13.13 -18.24
CA LEU A 43 9.18 13.25 -19.39
C LEU A 43 9.02 14.66 -19.98
N GLU A 44 9.41 15.74 -19.29
CA GLU A 44 9.41 17.11 -19.85
C GLU A 44 10.82 17.57 -20.25
N ASP A 45 11.89 17.04 -19.62
CA ASP A 45 13.27 17.51 -19.79
C ASP A 45 14.14 16.72 -20.81
N ASP A 46 13.66 15.62 -21.43
CA ASP A 46 14.41 14.88 -22.47
C ASP A 46 13.57 14.50 -23.72
N PRO A 47 13.66 15.29 -24.81
CA PRO A 47 12.96 15.03 -26.06
C PRO A 47 13.63 14.00 -27.00
N VAL A 48 14.75 13.33 -26.64
CA VAL A 48 15.46 12.40 -27.56
C VAL A 48 15.32 10.90 -27.21
N GLY A 49 14.89 10.52 -25.99
CA GLY A 49 14.91 9.10 -25.54
C GLY A 49 13.65 8.60 -24.82
N ARG A 50 12.45 8.85 -25.37
CA ARG A 50 11.14 8.52 -24.74
C ARG A 50 11.10 7.06 -24.26
N LEU A 51 11.12 6.87 -22.93
CA LEU A 51 10.86 5.60 -22.23
C LEU A 51 9.85 4.75 -23.02
N LYS A 52 10.21 3.50 -23.34
CA LYS A 52 9.36 2.55 -24.04
C LYS A 52 9.02 1.37 -23.15
N VAL A 53 7.72 1.14 -23.00
CA VAL A 53 7.20 0.01 -22.24
C VAL A 53 6.50 -0.96 -23.18
N TYR A 54 6.98 -2.20 -23.26
CA TYR A 54 6.24 -3.27 -23.90
C TYR A 54 5.28 -3.89 -22.89
N VAL A 55 4.00 -3.96 -23.25
CA VAL A 55 2.95 -4.55 -22.41
C VAL A 55 2.62 -5.94 -22.94
N TYR A 56 2.82 -6.98 -22.13
CA TYR A 56 2.45 -8.34 -22.52
C TYR A 56 0.94 -8.50 -22.73
N GLU A 57 0.58 -9.11 -23.86
CA GLU A 57 -0.80 -9.55 -24.12
C GLU A 57 -1.08 -10.86 -23.37
N LEU A 58 -1.64 -10.73 -22.17
CA LEU A 58 -2.02 -11.89 -21.34
C LEU A 58 -3.44 -12.38 -21.63
N PRO A 59 -3.72 -13.69 -21.48
CA PRO A 59 -5.08 -14.20 -21.44
C PRO A 59 -5.94 -13.46 -20.42
N THR A 60 -7.16 -13.10 -20.81
CA THR A 60 -8.05 -12.22 -20.01
C THR A 60 -8.35 -12.74 -18.60
N LYS A 61 -8.13 -14.03 -18.32
CA LYS A 61 -8.23 -14.64 -16.99
C LYS A 61 -7.31 -13.97 -15.95
N TYR A 62 -6.17 -13.43 -16.37
CA TYR A 62 -5.19 -12.78 -15.47
C TYR A 62 -5.56 -11.32 -15.15
N ASN A 63 -6.53 -10.72 -15.87
CA ASN A 63 -6.87 -9.30 -15.72
C ASN A 63 -8.36 -9.00 -15.99
N LYS A 64 -8.76 -8.73 -17.24
CA LYS A 64 -10.07 -8.19 -17.64
C LYS A 64 -11.25 -9.03 -17.11
N LYS A 65 -11.13 -10.36 -17.07
CA LYS A 65 -12.18 -11.24 -16.51
C LYS A 65 -12.36 -11.09 -14.99
N MET A 66 -11.31 -10.72 -14.26
CA MET A 66 -11.41 -10.48 -12.81
C MET A 66 -12.21 -9.20 -12.52
N VAL A 67 -11.92 -8.12 -13.26
CA VAL A 67 -12.70 -6.87 -13.17
C VAL A 67 -14.15 -7.07 -13.61
N ALA A 68 -14.39 -7.86 -14.66
CA ALA A 68 -15.74 -8.18 -15.10
C ALA A 68 -16.52 -9.04 -14.09
N LYS A 69 -15.82 -9.84 -13.28
CA LYS A 69 -16.40 -10.65 -12.20
C LYS A 69 -16.76 -9.78 -10.99
N ASP A 70 -15.94 -8.78 -10.65
CA ASP A 70 -16.16 -7.92 -9.50
C ASP A 70 -15.73 -6.47 -9.77
N SER A 71 -16.71 -5.57 -9.94
CA SER A 71 -16.45 -4.16 -10.25
C SER A 71 -15.84 -3.39 -9.07
N ARG A 72 -15.91 -3.91 -7.84
CA ARG A 72 -15.35 -3.27 -6.64
C ARG A 72 -13.84 -3.09 -6.75
N CYS A 73 -13.15 -3.90 -7.55
CA CYS A 73 -11.72 -3.72 -7.80
C CYS A 73 -11.38 -2.34 -8.37
N LEU A 74 -12.32 -1.66 -9.04
CA LEU A 74 -12.09 -0.34 -9.64
C LEU A 74 -12.10 0.81 -8.63
N SER A 75 -12.64 0.58 -7.44
CA SER A 75 -12.72 1.58 -6.36
C SER A 75 -11.94 1.17 -5.11
N HIS A 76 -11.40 -0.06 -5.06
CA HIS A 76 -10.60 -0.55 -3.94
C HIS A 76 -9.24 0.15 -3.85
N MET A 77 -8.66 0.26 -2.65
CA MET A 77 -7.33 0.84 -2.42
C MET A 77 -6.18 0.14 -3.19
N PHE A 78 -6.43 -1.06 -3.72
CA PHE A 78 -5.47 -1.85 -4.49
C PHE A 78 -5.58 -1.66 -6.00
N ALA A 79 -6.46 -0.78 -6.46
CA ALA A 79 -6.79 -0.69 -7.89
C ALA A 79 -5.62 -0.19 -8.77
N ALA A 80 -4.52 0.30 -8.20
CA ALA A 80 -3.36 0.81 -8.93
C ALA A 80 -2.87 -0.14 -10.05
N GLU A 81 -2.93 -1.47 -9.85
CA GLU A 81 -2.58 -2.46 -10.89
C GLU A 81 -3.47 -2.38 -12.15
N ILE A 82 -4.74 -2.01 -11.97
CA ILE A 82 -5.73 -1.87 -13.04
C ILE A 82 -5.52 -0.56 -13.78
N PHE A 83 -5.36 0.53 -13.03
CA PHE A 83 -5.17 1.87 -13.60
C PHE A 83 -3.84 1.97 -14.34
N MET A 84 -2.75 1.42 -13.78
CA MET A 84 -1.45 1.32 -14.48
C MET A 84 -1.60 0.63 -15.84
N HIS A 85 -2.29 -0.52 -15.88
CA HIS A 85 -2.50 -1.23 -17.14
C HIS A 85 -3.31 -0.41 -18.13
N ARG A 86 -4.43 0.19 -17.70
CA ARG A 86 -5.25 1.03 -18.59
C ARG A 86 -4.46 2.22 -19.16
N PHE A 87 -3.69 2.90 -18.33
CA PHE A 87 -2.91 4.06 -18.73
C PHE A 87 -1.79 3.71 -19.69
N LEU A 88 -1.07 2.61 -19.46
CA LEU A 88 -0.08 2.11 -20.42
C LEU A 88 -0.73 1.78 -21.77
N LEU A 89 -1.89 1.12 -21.80
CA LEU A 89 -2.56 0.76 -23.06
C LEU A 89 -2.92 1.98 -23.93
N SER A 90 -3.18 3.15 -23.30
CA SER A 90 -3.50 4.41 -23.98
C SER A 90 -2.32 5.39 -24.10
N SER A 91 -1.16 5.06 -23.55
CA SER A 91 -0.01 5.98 -23.48
C SER A 91 0.88 5.87 -24.71
N ALA A 92 1.46 7.00 -25.14
CA ALA A 92 2.47 7.06 -26.20
C ALA A 92 3.82 6.38 -25.83
N ILE A 93 4.02 6.09 -24.53
CA ILE A 93 5.16 5.33 -24.01
C ILE A 93 5.04 3.84 -24.33
N ARG A 94 3.83 3.34 -24.57
CA ARG A 94 3.66 1.94 -24.96
C ARG A 94 4.27 1.71 -26.34
N THR A 95 5.15 0.72 -26.43
CA THR A 95 5.59 0.17 -27.72
C THR A 95 4.92 -1.17 -28.01
N LEU A 96 4.65 -1.41 -29.29
CA LEU A 96 4.24 -2.73 -29.80
C LEU A 96 5.44 -3.53 -30.31
N ASN A 97 6.61 -2.88 -30.48
CA ASN A 97 7.86 -3.52 -30.85
C ASN A 97 8.67 -3.83 -29.58
N PRO A 98 8.81 -5.10 -29.17
CA PRO A 98 9.56 -5.46 -27.97
C PRO A 98 11.06 -5.20 -28.08
N GLU A 99 11.62 -5.07 -29.29
CA GLU A 99 13.05 -4.75 -29.48
C GLU A 99 13.37 -3.29 -29.15
N GLU A 100 12.37 -2.41 -29.14
CA GLU A 100 12.50 -1.01 -28.73
C GLU A 100 12.22 -0.80 -27.23
N ALA A 101 11.86 -1.85 -26.50
CA ALA A 101 11.36 -1.73 -25.15
C ALA A 101 12.49 -1.60 -24.11
N ASP A 102 12.44 -0.53 -23.33
CA ASP A 102 13.29 -0.36 -22.15
C ASP A 102 12.79 -1.21 -20.97
N TRP A 103 11.47 -1.36 -20.86
CA TRP A 103 10.83 -2.10 -19.79
C TRP A 103 9.72 -3.02 -20.31
N PHE A 104 9.57 -4.17 -19.65
CA PHE A 104 8.50 -5.11 -19.90
C PHE A 104 7.49 -5.09 -18.74
N TYR A 105 6.23 -4.82 -19.06
CA TYR A 105 5.13 -4.83 -18.10
C TYR A 105 4.24 -6.05 -18.27
N THR A 106 3.96 -6.74 -17.16
CA THR A 106 3.06 -7.91 -17.13
C THR A 106 1.76 -7.54 -16.40
N PRO A 107 0.62 -7.34 -17.09
CA PRO A 107 -0.61 -6.83 -16.49
C PRO A 107 -1.41 -7.93 -15.76
N VAL A 108 -0.96 -8.29 -14.55
CA VAL A 108 -1.59 -9.30 -13.68
C VAL A 108 -2.35 -8.60 -12.55
N TYR A 109 -3.64 -8.93 -12.38
CA TYR A 109 -4.46 -8.32 -11.33
C TYR A 109 -4.54 -9.21 -10.09
N THR A 110 -3.46 -9.22 -9.31
CA THR A 110 -3.31 -10.12 -8.17
C THR A 110 -4.21 -9.78 -6.98
N THR A 111 -4.73 -8.56 -6.92
CA THR A 111 -5.57 -8.09 -5.81
C THR A 111 -7.06 -8.04 -6.16
N CYS A 112 -7.46 -8.37 -7.39
CA CYS A 112 -8.84 -8.28 -7.84
C CYS A 112 -9.66 -9.60 -7.69
N ASP A 113 -9.10 -10.67 -7.13
CA ASP A 113 -9.93 -11.81 -6.69
C ASP A 113 -10.37 -11.60 -5.24
N LEU A 114 -11.51 -10.90 -5.10
CA LEU A 114 -12.03 -10.45 -3.81
C LEU A 114 -12.92 -11.50 -3.14
N THR A 115 -12.89 -11.52 -1.82
CA THR A 115 -13.93 -12.13 -0.98
C THR A 115 -15.26 -11.38 -1.15
N PRO A 116 -16.41 -11.94 -0.74
CA PRO A 116 -17.66 -11.18 -0.74
C PRO A 116 -17.63 -9.92 0.12
N TRP A 117 -16.68 -9.80 1.05
CA TRP A 117 -16.42 -8.63 1.90
C TRP A 117 -15.50 -7.61 1.24
N GLY A 118 -14.89 -7.95 0.10
CA GLY A 118 -14.07 -7.04 -0.70
C GLY A 118 -12.57 -7.18 -0.47
N HIS A 119 -12.11 -8.13 0.34
CA HIS A 119 -10.68 -8.35 0.61
C HIS A 119 -10.02 -9.26 -0.44
N PRO A 120 -8.79 -8.97 -0.90
CA PRO A 120 -8.03 -9.88 -1.75
C PRO A 120 -7.79 -11.25 -1.09
N LEU A 121 -7.72 -12.29 -1.92
CA LEU A 121 -7.41 -13.65 -1.45
C LEU A 121 -5.88 -13.91 -1.44
N PRO A 122 -5.22 -13.91 -0.26
CA PRO A 122 -3.76 -13.90 -0.17
C PRO A 122 -3.10 -15.15 -0.78
N PHE A 123 -3.73 -16.32 -0.65
CA PHE A 123 -3.15 -17.58 -1.15
C PHE A 123 -3.30 -17.78 -2.67
N LYS A 124 -4.10 -16.97 -3.34
CA LYS A 124 -4.29 -17.06 -4.81
C LYS A 124 -3.37 -16.11 -5.56
N SER A 125 -3.15 -14.91 -5.04
CA SER A 125 -2.26 -13.89 -5.62
C SER A 125 -0.88 -14.42 -6.05
N PRO A 126 -0.09 -15.15 -5.23
CA PRO A 126 1.21 -15.67 -5.64
C PRO A 126 1.09 -16.74 -6.73
N ARG A 127 0.02 -17.55 -6.72
CA ARG A 127 -0.22 -18.58 -7.76
C ARG A 127 -0.61 -17.96 -9.10
N ILE A 128 -1.42 -16.90 -9.08
CA ILE A 128 -1.79 -16.12 -10.27
C ILE A 128 -0.52 -15.52 -10.88
N MET A 129 0.28 -14.83 -10.05
CA MET A 129 1.53 -14.20 -10.48
C MET A 129 2.50 -15.24 -11.08
N ARG A 130 2.74 -16.35 -10.38
CA ARG A 130 3.59 -17.44 -10.88
C ARG A 130 3.09 -18.02 -12.20
N SER A 131 1.78 -18.26 -12.32
CA SER A 131 1.17 -18.76 -13.55
C SER A 131 1.31 -17.77 -14.72
N ALA A 132 1.23 -16.46 -14.46
CA ALA A 132 1.43 -15.43 -15.47
C ALA A 132 2.90 -15.34 -15.92
N ILE A 133 3.85 -15.39 -14.96
CA ILE A 133 5.29 -15.41 -15.25
C ILE A 133 5.67 -16.66 -16.06
N GLN A 134 5.15 -17.83 -15.67
CA GLN A 134 5.32 -19.08 -16.43
C GLN A 134 4.79 -18.93 -17.86
N PHE A 135 3.58 -18.36 -18.01
CA PHE A 135 3.00 -18.11 -19.33
C PHE A 135 3.87 -17.20 -20.18
N ILE A 136 4.33 -16.05 -19.69
CA ILE A 136 5.17 -15.15 -20.50
C ILE A 136 6.53 -15.77 -20.83
N SER A 137 7.12 -16.53 -19.89
CA SER A 137 8.42 -17.18 -20.10
C SER A 137 8.40 -18.29 -21.15
N SER A 138 7.24 -18.91 -21.38
CA SER A 138 7.09 -19.98 -22.38
C SER A 138 6.63 -19.47 -23.75
N HIS A 139 6.07 -18.26 -23.83
CA HIS A 139 5.51 -17.69 -25.06
C HIS A 139 6.40 -16.63 -25.70
N TRP A 140 7.30 -16.00 -24.94
CA TRP A 140 8.22 -14.97 -25.43
C TRP A 140 9.64 -15.17 -24.88
N PRO A 141 10.68 -14.75 -25.64
CA PRO A 141 12.06 -14.87 -25.19
C PRO A 141 12.44 -13.85 -24.10
N TYR A 142 11.71 -12.72 -24.00
CA TYR A 142 12.14 -11.55 -23.23
C TYR A 142 12.23 -11.77 -21.72
N TRP A 143 11.38 -12.61 -21.12
CA TRP A 143 11.54 -12.97 -19.70
C TRP A 143 12.85 -13.73 -19.47
N ASN A 144 13.17 -14.67 -20.36
CA ASN A 144 14.28 -15.60 -20.16
C ASN A 144 15.66 -14.98 -20.37
N ARG A 145 15.77 -13.86 -21.10
CA ARG A 145 17.06 -13.16 -21.32
C ARG A 145 17.59 -12.45 -20.07
N THR A 146 16.73 -12.17 -19.10
CA THR A 146 17.07 -11.43 -17.88
C THR A 146 16.56 -12.09 -16.60
N ASP A 147 15.86 -13.23 -16.70
CA ASP A 147 15.04 -13.79 -15.62
C ASP A 147 14.20 -12.70 -14.91
N GLY A 148 13.63 -11.77 -15.67
CA GLY A 148 12.75 -10.72 -15.16
C GLY A 148 13.42 -9.41 -14.73
N ALA A 149 14.74 -9.24 -14.91
CA ALA A 149 15.44 -8.05 -14.41
C ALA A 149 15.14 -6.74 -15.17
N ASP A 150 14.68 -6.81 -16.43
CA ASP A 150 14.15 -5.69 -17.22
C ASP A 150 12.60 -5.64 -17.19
N HIS A 151 11.98 -6.34 -16.24
CA HIS A 151 10.55 -6.35 -16.02
C HIS A 151 10.18 -5.53 -14.79
N PHE A 152 8.98 -4.98 -14.81
CA PHE A 152 8.37 -4.43 -13.60
C PHE A 152 6.95 -4.96 -13.38
N PHE A 153 6.57 -5.01 -12.10
CA PHE A 153 5.27 -5.48 -11.65
C PHE A 153 4.65 -4.51 -10.66
N VAL A 154 3.35 -4.25 -10.82
CA VAL A 154 2.58 -3.52 -9.80
C VAL A 154 2.06 -4.53 -8.78
N VAL A 155 2.44 -4.36 -7.51
CA VAL A 155 2.07 -5.24 -6.39
C VAL A 155 1.49 -4.39 -5.25
N PRO A 156 0.21 -3.97 -5.34
CA PRO A 156 -0.37 -2.99 -4.43
C PRO A 156 -0.86 -3.60 -3.10
N HIS A 157 -0.63 -4.90 -2.86
CA HIS A 157 -1.06 -5.62 -1.65
C HIS A 157 -0.46 -5.00 -0.37
N ASP A 158 -1.11 -5.23 0.79
CA ASP A 158 -0.65 -4.84 2.14
C ASP A 158 0.87 -4.97 2.33
N PHE A 159 1.42 -6.16 2.09
CA PHE A 159 2.86 -6.46 2.14
C PHE A 159 3.49 -6.69 0.76
N GLY A 160 3.00 -5.97 -0.27
CA GLY A 160 3.55 -5.98 -1.62
C GLY A 160 3.70 -7.39 -2.21
N ALA A 161 4.90 -7.71 -2.70
CA ALA A 161 5.19 -8.99 -3.34
C ALA A 161 5.28 -10.21 -2.40
N CYS A 162 5.06 -10.04 -1.10
CA CYS A 162 4.86 -11.16 -0.17
C CYS A 162 3.44 -11.76 -0.25
N PHE A 163 2.48 -10.98 -0.76
CA PHE A 163 1.08 -11.38 -0.98
C PHE A 163 0.38 -11.96 0.26
N HIS A 164 0.58 -11.32 1.40
CA HIS A 164 -0.12 -11.67 2.64
C HIS A 164 -0.47 -10.39 3.40
N TYR A 165 -1.51 -10.43 4.24
CA TYR A 165 -1.97 -9.27 5.03
C TYR A 165 -1.54 -9.33 6.51
N GLN A 166 -1.27 -10.53 7.03
CA GLN A 166 -0.60 -10.70 8.34
C GLN A 166 0.91 -10.65 8.14
N GLU A 167 1.61 -9.80 8.89
CA GLU A 167 3.04 -9.58 8.71
C GLU A 167 3.88 -10.80 9.08
N GLU A 168 3.59 -11.53 10.17
CA GLU A 168 4.36 -12.75 10.50
C GLU A 168 4.42 -13.74 9.34
N LYS A 169 3.27 -13.98 8.70
CA LYS A 169 3.19 -14.85 7.51
C LYS A 169 3.82 -14.21 6.27
N ALA A 170 3.74 -12.88 6.13
CA ALA A 170 4.43 -12.16 5.06
C ALA A 170 5.95 -12.30 5.20
N ILE A 171 6.47 -12.17 6.44
CA ILE A 171 7.87 -12.34 6.79
C ILE A 171 8.35 -13.77 6.50
N GLU A 172 7.61 -14.77 6.98
CA GLU A 172 7.94 -16.19 6.76
C GLU A 172 8.04 -16.52 5.26
N ARG A 173 7.14 -15.95 4.44
CA ARG A 173 7.10 -16.18 3.00
C ARG A 173 8.18 -15.40 2.24
N GLY A 174 8.40 -14.15 2.63
CA GLY A 174 9.21 -13.18 1.89
C GLY A 174 8.66 -12.89 0.49
N ILE A 175 9.43 -12.11 -0.28
CA ILE A 175 9.09 -11.80 -1.67
C ILE A 175 9.03 -13.09 -2.49
N LEU A 176 7.96 -13.22 -3.30
CA LEU A 176 7.81 -14.31 -4.27
C LEU A 176 9.11 -14.48 -5.09
N PRO A 177 9.78 -15.65 -5.08
CA PRO A 177 11.12 -15.79 -5.66
C PRO A 177 11.24 -15.32 -7.10
N LEU A 178 10.19 -15.51 -7.92
CA LEU A 178 10.18 -15.09 -9.32
C LEU A 178 10.18 -13.58 -9.54
N LEU A 179 9.89 -12.79 -8.52
CA LEU A 179 9.87 -11.33 -8.57
C LEU A 179 11.17 -10.70 -8.05
N ARG A 180 12.12 -11.50 -7.52
CA ARG A 180 13.32 -10.98 -6.85
C ARG A 180 14.25 -10.19 -7.75
N ARG A 181 14.24 -10.45 -9.06
CA ARG A 181 15.04 -9.69 -10.03
C ARG A 181 14.31 -8.49 -10.61
N ALA A 182 12.99 -8.51 -10.61
CA ALA A 182 12.16 -7.47 -11.20
C ALA A 182 12.18 -6.17 -10.39
N THR A 183 11.85 -5.06 -11.05
CA THR A 183 11.49 -3.82 -10.37
C THR A 183 10.06 -3.93 -9.84
N LEU A 184 9.86 -3.67 -8.55
CA LEU A 184 8.54 -3.71 -7.94
C LEU A 184 8.00 -2.29 -7.81
N VAL A 185 6.78 -2.10 -8.26
CA VAL A 185 5.98 -0.90 -8.03
C VAL A 185 4.96 -1.26 -6.96
N GLN A 186 5.16 -0.81 -5.73
CA GLN A 186 4.44 -1.35 -4.57
C GLN A 186 3.96 -0.27 -3.62
N THR A 187 2.81 -0.51 -2.99
CA THR A 187 2.30 0.35 -1.92
C THR A 187 3.04 0.13 -0.60
N PHE A 188 3.54 -1.09 -0.38
CA PHE A 188 4.30 -1.43 0.81
C PHE A 188 5.67 -0.75 0.85
N GLY A 189 5.89 0.04 1.90
CA GLY A 189 7.17 0.67 2.20
C GLY A 189 7.45 0.64 3.69
N GLN A 190 8.36 -0.23 4.12
CA GLN A 190 8.90 -0.27 5.48
C GLN A 190 10.39 -0.59 5.44
N LYS A 191 11.21 0.22 6.11
CA LYS A 191 12.65 -0.03 6.25
C LYS A 191 12.90 -1.37 6.93
N ASP A 192 14.00 -2.02 6.56
CA ASP A 192 14.48 -3.29 7.13
C ASP A 192 13.46 -4.44 7.12
N HIS A 193 12.44 -4.37 6.26
CA HIS A 193 11.40 -5.39 6.15
C HIS A 193 11.59 -6.27 4.91
N VAL A 194 11.48 -7.60 5.06
CA VAL A 194 11.75 -8.58 3.99
C VAL A 194 10.84 -8.47 2.75
N CYS A 195 9.72 -7.76 2.89
CA CYS A 195 8.77 -7.48 1.81
C CYS A 195 9.06 -6.18 1.04
N LEU A 196 9.98 -5.34 1.53
CA LEU A 196 10.48 -4.20 0.78
C LEU A 196 11.72 -4.62 -0.01
N LYS A 197 11.59 -4.74 -1.33
CA LYS A 197 12.75 -4.96 -2.20
C LYS A 197 13.51 -3.66 -2.37
N GLU A 198 14.82 -3.70 -2.19
CA GLU A 198 15.68 -2.57 -2.53
C GLU A 198 15.49 -2.14 -4.01
N GLY A 199 15.46 -0.83 -4.23
CA GLY A 199 15.19 -0.25 -5.54
C GLY A 199 13.74 -0.36 -6.01
N SER A 200 12.79 -0.76 -5.17
CA SER A 200 11.35 -0.64 -5.48
C SER A 200 10.93 0.82 -5.69
N ILE A 201 9.85 1.02 -6.44
CA ILE A 201 9.14 2.29 -6.54
C ILE A 201 7.95 2.23 -5.58
N THR A 202 8.01 2.99 -4.48
CA THR A 202 6.91 3.07 -3.53
C THR A 202 5.84 4.04 -4.03
N ILE A 203 4.61 3.55 -4.17
CA ILE A 203 3.47 4.29 -4.74
C ILE A 203 2.36 4.49 -3.71
N PRO A 204 1.52 5.54 -3.84
CA PRO A 204 0.36 5.67 -2.98
C PRO A 204 -0.68 4.58 -3.29
N PRO A 205 -1.48 4.15 -2.31
CA PRO A 205 -2.67 3.36 -2.59
C PRO A 205 -3.66 4.14 -3.46
N TYR A 206 -4.54 3.42 -4.15
CA TYR A 206 -5.55 4.05 -4.98
C TYR A 206 -6.62 4.73 -4.12
N ALA A 207 -6.67 6.07 -4.18
CA ALA A 207 -7.77 6.86 -3.66
C ALA A 207 -8.61 7.37 -4.85
N PRO A 208 -9.92 7.04 -4.95
CA PRO A 208 -10.72 7.34 -6.15
C PRO A 208 -10.82 8.84 -6.44
N PRO A 209 -10.17 9.39 -7.50
CA PRO A 209 -10.11 10.83 -7.71
C PRO A 209 -11.48 11.47 -7.96
N GLN A 210 -12.37 10.76 -8.64
CA GLN A 210 -13.74 11.22 -8.89
C GLN A 210 -14.53 11.37 -7.59
N LYS A 211 -14.37 10.43 -6.64
CA LYS A 211 -15.00 10.50 -5.32
C LYS A 211 -14.48 11.74 -4.58
N MET A 212 -13.17 11.93 -4.51
CA MET A 212 -12.63 13.10 -3.79
C MET A 212 -13.08 14.44 -4.40
N LYS A 213 -13.21 14.53 -5.72
CA LYS A 213 -13.69 15.75 -6.40
C LYS A 213 -15.14 16.11 -6.07
N THR A 214 -16.00 15.15 -5.74
CA THR A 214 -17.40 15.43 -5.39
C THR A 214 -17.60 15.93 -3.96
N HIS A 215 -16.54 15.94 -3.14
CA HIS A 215 -16.60 16.31 -1.73
C HIS A 215 -15.84 17.61 -1.41
N LEU A 216 -15.45 18.40 -2.41
CA LEU A 216 -14.73 19.66 -2.17
C LEU A 216 -15.62 20.66 -1.44
N VAL A 217 -15.12 21.20 -0.33
CA VAL A 217 -15.76 22.31 0.39
C VAL A 217 -15.30 23.66 -0.19
N PRO A 218 -16.06 24.76 0.01
CA PRO A 218 -15.61 26.09 -0.38
C PRO A 218 -14.22 26.41 0.23
N PRO A 219 -13.27 27.01 -0.52
CA PRO A 219 -11.92 27.29 -0.02
C PRO A 219 -11.90 28.11 1.28
N GLU A 220 -12.93 28.95 1.46
CA GLU A 220 -13.08 29.87 2.60
C GLU A 220 -13.63 29.18 3.86
N THR A 221 -13.93 27.88 3.76
CA THR A 221 -14.39 27.09 4.90
C THR A 221 -13.28 27.01 5.95
N PRO A 222 -13.51 27.50 7.18
CA PRO A 222 -12.50 27.50 8.20
C PRO A 222 -12.19 26.08 8.69
N ARG A 223 -10.89 25.81 8.90
CA ARG A 223 -10.42 24.58 9.56
C ARG A 223 -10.73 24.66 11.06
N SER A 224 -11.91 24.17 11.43
CA SER A 224 -12.51 24.26 12.77
C SER A 224 -12.29 23.02 13.63
N ILE A 225 -11.77 21.93 13.06
CA ILE A 225 -11.40 20.71 13.78
C ILE A 225 -9.88 20.73 13.97
N PHE A 226 -9.41 20.51 15.20
CA PHE A 226 -7.97 20.54 15.47
C PHE A 226 -7.29 19.25 15.00
N VAL A 227 -7.68 18.10 15.56
CA VAL A 227 -7.20 16.77 15.15
C VAL A 227 -8.35 15.88 14.72
N TYR A 228 -8.18 15.18 13.60
CA TYR A 228 -9.19 14.28 13.05
C TYR A 228 -8.65 12.89 12.74
N PHE A 229 -9.45 11.87 13.05
CA PHE A 229 -9.22 10.49 12.64
C PHE A 229 -10.52 9.70 12.59
N ARG A 230 -10.78 9.02 11.47
CA ARG A 230 -11.76 7.93 11.41
C ARG A 230 -11.07 6.65 11.01
N GLY A 231 -11.23 5.61 11.82
CA GLY A 231 -10.61 4.33 11.54
C GLY A 231 -10.70 3.35 12.69
N LEU A 232 -10.28 2.12 12.43
CA LEU A 232 -10.29 1.07 13.45
C LEU A 232 -9.15 1.29 14.44
N PHE A 233 -9.48 1.34 15.73
CA PHE A 233 -8.51 1.40 16.83
C PHE A 233 -8.09 0.02 17.33
N TYR A 234 -9.04 -0.92 17.30
CA TYR A 234 -8.86 -2.32 17.66
C TYR A 234 -9.41 -3.20 16.53
N ASP A 235 -8.68 -4.24 16.16
CA ASP A 235 -9.17 -5.28 15.25
C ASP A 235 -9.37 -6.58 16.04
N THR A 236 -10.39 -6.61 16.90
CA THR A 236 -10.66 -7.75 17.79
C THR A 236 -10.96 -9.06 17.07
N ALA A 237 -11.28 -8.99 15.78
CA ALA A 237 -11.59 -10.16 14.96
C ALA A 237 -10.32 -10.84 14.42
N ASN A 238 -9.28 -10.08 14.08
CA ASN A 238 -8.01 -10.62 13.57
C ASN A 238 -6.87 -10.59 14.61
N ASP A 239 -6.99 -9.75 15.64
CA ASP A 239 -6.08 -9.59 16.78
C ASP A 239 -6.89 -9.49 18.09
N PRO A 240 -7.48 -10.61 18.56
CA PRO A 240 -8.30 -10.63 19.77
C PRO A 240 -7.50 -10.32 21.04
N GLU A 241 -6.17 -10.49 21.02
CA GLU A 241 -5.28 -10.17 22.15
C GLU A 241 -4.88 -8.68 22.16
N GLY A 242 -5.11 -7.95 21.06
CA GLY A 242 -4.94 -6.49 20.95
C GLY A 242 -3.50 -6.00 21.01
N GLY A 243 -2.53 -6.88 20.80
CA GLY A 243 -1.10 -6.60 20.94
C GLY A 243 -0.34 -6.43 19.63
N TYR A 244 -0.98 -6.66 18.49
CA TYR A 244 -0.32 -6.77 17.20
C TYR A 244 -0.79 -5.70 16.20
N TYR A 245 -2.09 -5.45 16.14
CA TYR A 245 -2.68 -4.51 15.20
C TYR A 245 -2.12 -3.09 15.41
N ALA A 246 -1.62 -2.49 14.31
CA ALA A 246 -1.00 -1.17 14.29
C ALA A 246 0.14 -1.00 15.31
N ARG A 247 0.77 -2.10 15.75
CA ARG A 247 1.78 -2.10 16.82
C ARG A 247 1.35 -1.35 18.09
N GLY A 248 0.03 -1.31 18.35
CA GLY A 248 -0.56 -0.60 19.48
C GLY A 248 -0.73 0.92 19.29
N ALA A 249 -0.23 1.52 18.21
CA ALA A 249 -0.32 2.96 17.98
C ALA A 249 -1.78 3.47 17.94
N ARG A 250 -2.67 2.76 17.24
CA ARG A 250 -4.09 3.15 17.17
C ARG A 250 -4.84 2.92 18.49
N ALA A 251 -4.55 1.84 19.21
CA ALA A 251 -5.10 1.62 20.54
C ALA A 251 -4.66 2.75 21.50
N SER A 252 -3.39 3.14 21.43
CA SER A 252 -2.83 4.26 22.19
C SER A 252 -3.51 5.59 21.85
N VAL A 253 -3.79 5.87 20.56
CA VAL A 253 -4.58 7.06 20.16
C VAL A 253 -5.95 7.05 20.84
N TRP A 254 -6.66 5.92 20.80
CA TRP A 254 -7.99 5.83 21.40
C TRP A 254 -7.96 6.02 22.92
N GLU A 255 -7.10 5.28 23.62
CA GLU A 255 -7.10 5.31 25.09
C GLU A 255 -6.66 6.65 25.66
N ASN A 256 -5.77 7.38 24.98
CA ASN A 256 -5.31 8.68 25.45
C ASN A 256 -6.23 9.83 25.03
N PHE A 257 -6.92 9.74 23.88
CA PHE A 257 -7.58 10.92 23.28
C PHE A 257 -9.07 10.80 22.99
N LYS A 258 -9.73 9.65 23.23
CA LYS A 258 -11.19 9.49 22.96
C LYS A 258 -12.10 10.49 23.67
N ASN A 259 -11.66 11.05 24.79
CA ASN A 259 -12.38 12.05 25.58
C ASN A 259 -11.73 13.44 25.53
N ASN A 260 -10.71 13.64 24.68
CA ASN A 260 -10.01 14.91 24.58
C ASN A 260 -10.75 15.82 23.59
N PRO A 261 -11.16 17.04 23.99
CA PRO A 261 -11.94 17.94 23.13
C PRO A 261 -11.18 18.46 21.90
N LEU A 262 -9.86 18.33 21.86
CA LEU A 262 -9.03 18.68 20.70
C LEU A 262 -9.04 17.58 19.61
N PHE A 263 -9.52 16.39 19.93
CA PHE A 263 -9.44 15.20 19.10
C PHE A 263 -10.83 14.74 18.68
N ASP A 264 -11.18 14.98 17.42
CA ASP A 264 -12.35 14.38 16.80
C ASP A 264 -11.96 13.02 16.22
N ILE A 265 -12.08 11.96 17.04
CA ILE A 265 -11.67 10.61 16.69
C ILE A 265 -12.80 9.59 16.89
N SER A 266 -13.01 8.69 15.92
CA SER A 266 -14.07 7.66 16.00
C SER A 266 -13.81 6.48 15.06
N THR A 267 -14.45 5.35 15.33
CA THR A 267 -14.52 4.22 14.38
C THR A 267 -15.53 4.46 13.26
N ASP A 268 -16.52 5.32 13.49
CA ASP A 268 -17.61 5.57 12.56
C ASP A 268 -17.15 6.41 11.38
N HIS A 269 -17.53 6.03 10.16
CA HIS A 269 -17.20 6.79 8.96
C HIS A 269 -18.44 7.60 8.55
N PRO A 270 -18.53 8.88 8.96
CA PRO A 270 -19.70 9.70 8.65
C PRO A 270 -19.75 10.01 7.14
N PRO A 271 -20.93 10.32 6.59
CA PRO A 271 -21.04 10.81 5.21
C PRO A 271 -20.20 12.07 4.95
N THR A 272 -19.92 12.86 5.99
CA THR A 272 -19.09 14.07 5.98
C THR A 272 -17.60 13.80 6.10
N TYR A 273 -17.14 12.55 5.99
CA TYR A 273 -15.74 12.17 6.24
C TYR A 273 -14.73 13.07 5.52
N TYR A 274 -14.95 13.34 4.23
CA TYR A 274 -14.05 14.17 3.44
C TYR A 274 -14.18 15.67 3.74
N GLU A 275 -15.38 16.15 4.02
CA GLU A 275 -15.64 17.52 4.44
C GLU A 275 -14.98 17.81 5.79
N ASP A 276 -15.05 16.87 6.74
CA ASP A 276 -14.44 16.98 8.05
C ASP A 276 -12.90 16.95 7.95
N MET A 277 -12.32 16.12 7.08
CA MET A 277 -10.88 16.18 6.77
C MET A 277 -10.46 17.57 6.23
N GLN A 278 -11.26 18.18 5.36
CA GLN A 278 -10.98 19.53 4.84
C GLN A 278 -11.13 20.61 5.91
N ARG A 279 -12.00 20.40 6.89
CA ARG A 279 -12.18 21.26 8.07
C ARG A 279 -11.17 21.00 9.19
N SER A 280 -10.26 20.04 9.01
CA SER A 280 -9.30 19.65 10.04
C SER A 280 -7.92 20.28 9.83
N ILE A 281 -7.24 20.66 10.92
CA ILE A 281 -5.85 21.14 10.83
C ILE A 281 -4.92 19.95 10.63
N PHE A 282 -5.04 18.95 11.51
CA PHE A 282 -4.22 17.74 11.52
C PHE A 282 -5.07 16.48 11.28
N CYS A 283 -4.59 15.60 10.41
CA CYS A 283 -5.21 14.28 10.17
C CYS A 283 -4.25 13.19 10.61
N LEU A 284 -4.65 12.41 11.60
CA LEU A 284 -3.81 11.32 12.07
C LEU A 284 -3.71 10.24 10.99
N CYS A 285 -2.49 9.81 10.69
CA CYS A 285 -2.16 8.75 9.76
C CYS A 285 -1.35 7.65 10.47
N PRO A 286 -1.89 7.03 11.54
CA PRO A 286 -1.24 5.87 12.15
C PRO A 286 -1.32 4.65 11.22
N LEU A 287 -0.26 3.85 11.26
CA LEU A 287 -0.20 2.55 10.62
C LEU A 287 -1.43 1.68 10.96
N GLY A 288 -1.74 0.73 10.09
CA GLY A 288 -2.73 -0.32 10.32
C GLY A 288 -2.05 -1.69 10.33
N TRP A 289 -2.58 -2.64 9.55
CA TRP A 289 -1.90 -3.90 9.26
C TRP A 289 -0.62 -3.70 8.45
N ALA A 290 -0.61 -2.72 7.54
CA ALA A 290 0.56 -2.23 6.84
C ALA A 290 0.83 -0.77 7.26
N PRO A 291 2.06 -0.26 7.08
CA PRO A 291 2.40 1.11 7.43
C PRO A 291 1.66 2.17 6.58
N TRP A 292 1.26 1.82 5.35
CA TRP A 292 0.59 2.73 4.43
C TRP A 292 -0.93 2.73 4.61
N SER A 293 -1.60 3.81 4.20
CA SER A 293 -3.07 3.94 4.24
C SER A 293 -3.58 4.91 3.16
N PRO A 294 -4.79 4.70 2.59
CA PRO A 294 -5.46 5.71 1.76
C PRO A 294 -5.59 7.07 2.45
N ARG A 295 -5.71 7.09 3.78
CA ARG A 295 -5.82 8.32 4.57
C ARG A 295 -4.65 9.28 4.37
N LEU A 296 -3.44 8.74 4.15
CA LEU A 296 -2.26 9.55 3.85
C LEU A 296 -2.45 10.34 2.55
N VAL A 297 -3.01 9.72 1.52
CA VAL A 297 -3.34 10.35 0.23
C VAL A 297 -4.44 11.38 0.42
N GLU A 298 -5.51 11.00 1.11
CA GLU A 298 -6.67 11.85 1.35
C GLU A 298 -6.29 13.12 2.14
N ALA A 299 -5.45 13.00 3.16
CA ALA A 299 -4.96 14.13 3.95
C ALA A 299 -4.22 15.15 3.06
N VAL A 300 -3.32 14.67 2.20
CA VAL A 300 -2.60 15.52 1.25
C VAL A 300 -3.56 16.21 0.28
N VAL A 301 -4.48 15.46 -0.33
CA VAL A 301 -5.45 15.98 -1.31
C VAL A 301 -6.36 17.05 -0.70
N PHE A 302 -6.82 16.84 0.53
CA PHE A 302 -7.71 17.77 1.23
C PHE A 302 -6.99 18.85 2.04
N GLY A 303 -5.65 18.87 1.98
CA GLY A 303 -4.81 19.86 2.66
C GLY A 303 -4.83 19.78 4.18
N CYS A 304 -5.23 18.65 4.72
CA CYS A 304 -5.12 18.33 6.14
C CYS A 304 -3.69 17.88 6.44
N ILE A 305 -3.01 18.48 7.41
CA ILE A 305 -1.60 18.16 7.70
C ILE A 305 -1.51 16.70 8.15
N PRO A 306 -0.85 15.80 7.40
CA PRO A 306 -0.76 14.40 7.80
C PRO A 306 0.17 14.28 9.02
N VAL A 307 -0.36 13.71 10.10
CA VAL A 307 0.41 13.31 11.28
C VAL A 307 0.76 11.83 11.13
N ILE A 308 1.96 11.55 10.65
CA ILE A 308 2.43 10.21 10.27
C ILE A 308 2.97 9.52 11.54
N ILE A 309 2.33 8.41 11.90
CA ILE A 309 2.68 7.60 13.08
C ILE A 309 2.98 6.19 12.58
N ALA A 310 4.21 6.01 12.10
CA ALA A 310 4.74 4.77 11.54
C ALA A 310 6.27 4.91 11.42
N ASP A 311 7.03 4.40 12.39
CA ASP A 311 8.45 4.77 12.58
C ASP A 311 9.34 4.45 11.38
N ASP A 312 9.10 3.31 10.74
CA ASP A 312 9.92 2.77 9.65
C ASP A 312 9.29 2.95 8.26
N ILE A 313 8.25 3.77 8.13
CA ILE A 313 7.55 3.92 6.85
C ILE A 313 8.47 4.48 5.75
N VAL A 314 8.44 3.85 4.58
CA VAL A 314 8.95 4.44 3.34
C VAL A 314 7.76 5.07 2.62
N LEU A 315 7.75 6.39 2.53
CA LEU A 315 6.63 7.13 1.97
C LEU A 315 6.63 7.08 0.44
N PRO A 316 5.45 7.14 -0.19
CA PRO A 316 5.35 7.07 -1.63
C PRO A 316 5.92 8.32 -2.29
N PHE A 317 6.63 8.10 -3.41
CA PHE A 317 7.26 9.18 -4.20
C PHE A 317 8.05 10.19 -3.35
N ALA A 318 8.86 9.73 -2.41
CA ALA A 318 9.66 10.61 -1.53
C ALA A 318 10.55 11.61 -2.31
N ASP A 319 10.93 11.28 -3.54
CA ASP A 319 11.69 12.13 -4.44
C ASP A 319 10.87 13.29 -5.04
N ALA A 320 9.53 13.18 -5.06
CA ALA A 320 8.61 14.14 -5.67
C ALA A 320 7.73 14.86 -4.64
N ILE A 321 7.47 14.23 -3.49
CA ILE A 321 6.64 14.76 -2.43
C ILE A 321 7.53 15.13 -1.23
N PRO A 322 7.59 16.42 -0.83
CA PRO A 322 8.43 16.86 0.28
C PRO A 322 7.76 16.56 1.62
N TRP A 323 7.68 15.28 1.99
CA TRP A 323 6.97 14.78 3.17
C TRP A 323 7.36 15.49 4.47
N ASP A 324 8.64 15.75 4.68
CA ASP A 324 9.16 16.49 5.85
C ASP A 324 8.63 17.93 5.93
N GLU A 325 8.39 18.54 4.77
CA GLU A 325 7.90 19.90 4.70
C GLU A 325 6.39 19.99 4.92
N ILE A 326 5.62 18.95 4.57
CA ILE A 326 4.14 18.96 4.60
C ILE A 326 3.53 18.20 5.76
N GLY A 327 4.22 17.20 6.32
CA GLY A 327 3.73 16.33 7.38
C GLY A 327 4.28 16.66 8.76
N VAL A 328 3.78 15.95 9.76
CA VAL A 328 4.32 15.89 11.12
C VAL A 328 4.62 14.42 11.41
N PHE A 329 5.85 14.10 11.76
CA PHE A 329 6.25 12.74 12.11
C PHE A 329 6.25 12.60 13.62
N VAL A 330 5.52 11.60 14.12
CA VAL A 330 5.44 11.30 15.55
C VAL A 330 5.78 9.83 15.74
N ALA A 331 6.72 9.56 16.64
CA ALA A 331 7.10 8.20 16.95
C ALA A 331 5.91 7.42 17.53
N GLU A 332 5.80 6.12 17.25
CA GLU A 332 4.73 5.27 17.78
C GLU A 332 4.65 5.31 19.31
N ASP A 333 5.82 5.37 19.97
CA ASP A 333 5.94 5.49 21.43
C ASP A 333 5.54 6.89 21.97
N ASP A 334 5.56 7.92 21.13
CA ASP A 334 5.21 9.29 21.50
C ASP A 334 3.72 9.62 21.28
N VAL A 335 2.90 8.65 20.84
CA VAL A 335 1.46 8.81 20.70
C VAL A 335 0.80 9.43 21.96
N PRO A 336 1.12 9.02 23.20
CA PRO A 336 0.52 9.63 24.40
C PRO A 336 0.79 11.12 24.57
N LYS A 337 1.73 11.70 23.81
CA LYS A 337 2.11 13.12 23.85
C LYS A 337 1.56 13.91 22.66
N LEU A 338 0.69 13.32 21.82
CA LEU A 338 0.18 13.96 20.60
C LEU A 338 -0.45 15.34 20.86
N ASP A 339 -1.19 15.51 21.95
CA ASP A 339 -1.77 16.80 22.32
C ASP A 339 -0.69 17.87 22.53
N THR A 340 0.35 17.54 23.28
CA THR A 340 1.48 18.41 23.57
C THR A 340 2.29 18.71 22.31
N ILE A 341 2.58 17.67 21.51
CA ILE A 341 3.33 17.81 20.26
C ILE A 341 2.58 18.73 19.30
N LEU A 342 1.30 18.44 19.03
CA LEU A 342 0.54 19.16 18.01
C LEU A 342 0.19 20.59 18.45
N THR A 343 -0.09 20.82 19.73
CA THR A 343 -0.34 22.19 20.26
C THR A 343 0.93 23.04 20.35
N SER A 344 2.11 22.41 20.41
CA SER A 344 3.40 23.13 20.39
C SER A 344 3.80 23.66 19.01
N ILE A 345 3.17 23.19 17.92
CA ILE A 345 3.52 23.60 16.55
C ILE A 345 3.07 25.06 16.34
N PRO A 346 4.01 25.98 16.03
CA PRO A 346 3.67 27.38 15.79
C PRO A 346 2.71 27.58 14.62
N MET A 347 1.85 28.59 14.72
CA MET A 347 0.82 28.86 13.71
C MET A 347 1.41 29.17 12.33
N ASP A 348 2.55 29.86 12.25
CA ASP A 348 3.25 30.13 10.99
C ASP A 348 3.75 28.85 10.31
N VAL A 349 4.16 27.85 11.08
CA VAL A 349 4.54 26.51 10.58
C VAL A 349 3.31 25.78 10.03
N ILE A 350 2.19 25.81 10.75
CA ILE A 350 0.91 25.23 10.29
C ILE A 350 0.48 25.86 8.97
N LEU A 351 0.47 27.19 8.89
CA LEU A 351 0.09 27.92 7.68
C LEU A 351 1.05 27.63 6.52
N ARG A 352 2.36 27.50 6.78
CA ARG A 352 3.33 27.10 5.75
C ARG A 352 3.02 25.71 5.21
N LYS A 353 2.77 24.73 6.07
CA LYS A 353 2.41 23.35 5.67
C LYS A 353 1.13 23.33 4.82
N GLN A 354 0.10 24.06 5.24
CA GLN A 354 -1.16 24.17 4.50
C GLN A 354 -1.00 24.85 3.13
N ARG A 355 -0.16 25.88 3.02
CA ARG A 355 0.16 26.51 1.71
C ARG A 355 0.85 25.54 0.76
N LEU A 356 1.79 24.72 1.26
CA LEU A 356 2.44 23.70 0.45
C LEU A 356 1.45 22.62 0.01
N LEU A 357 0.59 22.15 0.92
CA LEU A 357 -0.47 21.18 0.62
C LEU A 357 -1.52 21.72 -0.34
N ALA A 358 -1.68 23.04 -0.47
CA ALA A 358 -2.58 23.65 -1.45
C ALA A 358 -2.05 23.54 -2.89
N ASN A 359 -0.78 23.16 -3.10
CA ASN A 359 -0.17 23.03 -4.42
C ASN A 359 -0.86 21.92 -5.25
N PRO A 360 -1.48 22.26 -6.41
CA PRO A 360 -2.17 21.29 -7.25
C PRO A 360 -1.27 20.15 -7.76
N SER A 361 -0.01 20.44 -8.10
CA SER A 361 0.93 19.44 -8.63
C SER A 361 1.22 18.33 -7.61
N MET A 362 1.29 18.70 -6.33
CA MET A 362 1.51 17.73 -5.24
C MET A 362 0.29 16.81 -5.05
N LYS A 363 -0.91 17.39 -5.08
CA LYS A 363 -2.15 16.61 -5.02
C LYS A 363 -2.27 15.67 -6.22
N GLN A 364 -1.91 16.17 -7.40
CA GLN A 364 -1.94 15.41 -8.64
C GLN A 364 -1.01 14.20 -8.59
N ALA A 365 0.23 14.38 -8.12
CA ALA A 365 1.24 13.32 -8.02
C ALA A 365 0.84 12.14 -7.12
N MET A 366 -0.16 12.34 -6.25
CA MET A 366 -0.69 11.29 -5.36
C MET A 366 -1.88 10.53 -5.95
N LEU A 367 -2.38 10.91 -7.12
CA LEU A 367 -3.64 10.42 -7.69
C LEU A 367 -3.47 9.67 -9.01
N PHE A 368 -4.40 8.77 -9.29
CA PHE A 368 -4.53 8.03 -10.55
C PHE A 368 -5.79 8.47 -11.32
N PRO A 369 -5.83 9.71 -11.88
CA PRO A 369 -7.00 10.24 -12.58
C PRO A 369 -7.31 9.46 -13.87
N GLN A 370 -8.57 9.49 -14.31
CA GLN A 370 -8.95 8.97 -15.62
C GLN A 370 -9.50 10.10 -16.50
N PRO A 371 -8.88 10.39 -17.67
CA PRO A 371 -7.62 9.82 -18.18
C PRO A 371 -6.40 10.23 -17.32
N ALA A 372 -5.27 9.53 -17.49
CA ALA A 372 -3.99 9.94 -16.88
C ALA A 372 -3.61 11.35 -17.35
N GLN A 373 -2.95 12.09 -16.48
CA GLN A 373 -2.60 13.51 -16.68
C GLN A 373 -1.16 13.77 -16.26
N PRO A 374 -0.44 14.71 -16.90
CA PRO A 374 0.93 15.05 -16.53
C PRO A 374 1.12 15.26 -15.02
N GLY A 375 2.25 14.78 -14.50
CA GLY A 375 2.61 14.89 -13.09
C GLY A 375 1.84 13.96 -12.13
N ASP A 376 0.86 13.19 -12.60
CA ASP A 376 0.09 12.26 -11.76
C ASP A 376 0.90 11.04 -11.26
N ALA A 377 0.30 10.22 -10.41
CA ALA A 377 0.97 9.04 -9.85
C ALA A 377 1.44 8.05 -10.94
N PHE A 378 0.77 8.01 -12.10
CA PHE A 378 1.23 7.21 -13.25
C PHE A 378 2.52 7.78 -13.84
N HIS A 379 2.60 9.10 -14.06
CA HIS A 379 3.84 9.74 -14.51
C HIS A 379 4.98 9.62 -13.48
N GLN A 380 4.68 9.69 -12.18
CA GLN A 380 5.71 9.47 -11.15
C GLN A 380 6.29 8.05 -11.19
N ILE A 381 5.47 7.02 -11.47
CA ILE A 381 5.96 5.66 -11.70
C ILE A 381 6.87 5.60 -12.92
N LEU A 382 6.48 6.24 -14.03
CA LEU A 382 7.28 6.28 -15.25
C LEU A 382 8.61 7.01 -15.04
N ASN A 383 8.61 8.12 -14.31
CA ASN A 383 9.83 8.83 -13.91
C ASN A 383 10.75 7.91 -13.09
N GLY A 384 10.20 7.18 -12.12
CA GLY A 384 10.95 6.21 -11.32
C GLY A 384 11.54 5.05 -12.14
N LEU A 385 10.84 4.61 -13.19
CA LEU A 385 11.36 3.62 -14.15
C LEU A 385 12.44 4.22 -15.05
N GLY A 386 12.27 5.46 -15.50
CA GLY A 386 13.23 6.17 -16.34
C GLY A 386 14.57 6.39 -15.62
N ARG A 387 14.56 6.78 -14.34
CA ARG A 387 15.79 6.94 -13.53
C ARG A 387 16.60 5.65 -13.33
N LYS A 388 16.02 4.49 -13.63
CA LYS A 388 16.68 3.18 -13.53
C LYS A 388 17.31 2.74 -14.86
N LEU A 389 17.25 3.57 -15.89
CA LEU A 389 17.88 3.31 -17.19
C LEU A 389 19.21 4.08 -17.34
N PRO A 390 20.13 3.60 -18.19
CA PRO A 390 20.08 2.31 -18.89
C PRO A 390 20.28 1.13 -17.93
N HIS A 391 19.77 -0.04 -18.30
CA HIS A 391 20.01 -1.26 -17.51
C HIS A 391 21.51 -1.61 -17.47
N PRO A 392 22.07 -1.97 -16.30
CA PRO A 392 23.44 -2.43 -16.24
C PRO A 392 23.60 -3.76 -16.98
N LYS A 393 24.73 -4.00 -17.64
CA LYS A 393 24.97 -5.24 -18.41
C LYS A 393 24.75 -6.53 -17.60
N SER A 394 24.93 -6.47 -16.29
CA SER A 394 24.70 -7.56 -15.35
C SER A 394 23.25 -8.05 -15.27
N VAL A 395 22.28 -7.32 -15.81
CA VAL A 395 20.89 -7.80 -15.84
C VAL A 395 20.68 -8.91 -16.88
N TYR A 396 21.48 -8.94 -17.94
CA TYR A 396 21.38 -9.92 -19.02
C TYR A 396 22.11 -11.20 -18.66
N LEU A 397 21.50 -12.33 -19.02
CA LEU A 397 22.01 -13.67 -18.72
C LEU A 397 22.78 -14.25 -19.90
N ASP A 398 23.86 -14.96 -19.59
CA ASP A 398 24.55 -15.79 -20.57
C ASP A 398 23.65 -16.96 -21.01
N PRO A 399 23.82 -17.50 -22.22
CA PRO A 399 23.06 -18.65 -22.69
C PRO A 399 23.11 -19.84 -21.70
N GLY A 400 21.95 -20.27 -21.21
CA GLY A 400 21.82 -21.37 -20.24
C GLY A 400 21.98 -20.96 -18.77
N GLN A 401 22.40 -19.74 -18.48
CA GLN A 401 22.45 -19.22 -17.12
C GLN A 401 21.02 -19.04 -16.56
N LYS A 402 20.82 -19.48 -15.32
CA LYS A 402 19.58 -19.26 -14.56
C LYS A 402 19.93 -18.78 -13.17
N VAL A 403 19.33 -17.66 -12.76
CA VAL A 403 19.54 -17.08 -11.42
C VAL A 403 18.36 -17.43 -10.52
N LEU A 404 17.15 -17.48 -11.08
CA LEU A 404 15.95 -17.75 -10.30
C LEU A 404 15.71 -19.25 -10.14
N ASN A 405 15.43 -19.68 -8.92
CA ASN A 405 14.91 -21.01 -8.63
C ASN A 405 13.38 -21.03 -8.72
N TRP A 406 12.85 -21.62 -9.79
CA TRP A 406 11.40 -21.67 -10.09
C TRP A 406 10.57 -22.56 -9.16
N THR A 407 11.22 -23.43 -8.39
CA THR A 407 10.58 -24.29 -7.39
C THR A 407 10.76 -23.77 -5.96
N GLN A 408 11.43 -22.62 -5.78
CA GLN A 408 11.56 -21.99 -4.48
C GLN A 408 10.24 -21.34 -4.04
N GLY A 409 9.99 -21.35 -2.74
CA GLY A 409 8.84 -20.72 -2.09
C GLY A 409 7.92 -21.74 -1.42
N PRO A 410 6.83 -21.28 -0.78
CA PRO A 410 5.88 -22.17 -0.11
C PRO A 410 5.28 -23.20 -1.07
N VAL A 411 5.18 -24.46 -0.65
CA VAL A 411 4.58 -25.56 -1.44
C VAL A 411 3.16 -25.21 -1.92
N GLY A 412 2.43 -24.45 -1.10
CA GLY A 412 1.11 -23.93 -1.45
C GLY A 412 1.11 -23.08 -2.71
N ASP A 413 2.17 -22.31 -2.99
CA ASP A 413 2.28 -21.41 -4.14
C ASP A 413 2.69 -22.16 -5.41
N LEU A 414 3.30 -23.34 -5.23
CA LEU A 414 3.69 -24.24 -6.32
C LEU A 414 2.51 -25.01 -6.92
N LYS A 415 1.32 -24.94 -6.31
CA LYS A 415 0.10 -25.54 -6.87
C LYS A 415 -0.33 -24.79 -8.14
N PRO A 416 -0.82 -25.49 -9.18
CA PRO A 416 -1.38 -24.85 -10.36
C PRO A 416 -2.54 -23.92 -9.99
N TRP A 417 -2.58 -22.72 -10.56
CA TRP A 417 -3.71 -21.80 -10.38
C TRP A 417 -4.88 -22.16 -11.30
N ALA A 418 -4.59 -22.42 -12.57
CA ALA A 418 -5.53 -22.89 -13.59
C ALA A 418 -4.74 -23.65 -14.67
N LYS A 419 -5.39 -24.56 -15.42
CA LYS A 419 -4.72 -25.23 -16.56
C LYS A 419 -4.12 -24.16 -17.48
N ILE A 420 -2.81 -24.26 -17.74
CA ILE A 420 -2.15 -23.50 -18.79
C ILE A 420 -2.69 -24.10 -20.09
N ALA A 421 -3.36 -23.30 -20.92
CA ALA A 421 -3.74 -23.76 -22.24
C ALA A 421 -2.44 -23.99 -23.01
N SER A 422 -2.25 -25.20 -23.54
CA SER A 422 -1.07 -25.54 -24.34
C SER A 422 -0.94 -24.57 -25.52
N PRO A 423 0.28 -24.26 -26.00
CA PRO A 423 0.50 -23.31 -27.10
C PRO A 423 -0.14 -23.73 -28.44
N SER A 424 -0.70 -24.94 -28.53
CA SER A 424 -1.15 -25.57 -29.77
C SER A 424 -2.52 -25.12 -30.28
N THR A 425 -3.19 -24.11 -29.69
CA THR A 425 -4.55 -23.70 -30.10
C THR A 425 -4.78 -22.20 -30.27
N LEU A 426 -3.75 -21.40 -30.57
CA LEU A 426 -3.95 -20.05 -31.09
C LEU A 426 -3.74 -20.05 -32.62
N PRO A 427 -4.67 -19.50 -33.42
CA PRO A 427 -4.53 -19.51 -34.87
C PRO A 427 -3.34 -18.63 -35.26
N LYS A 428 -2.46 -19.18 -36.11
CA LYS A 428 -1.47 -18.39 -36.84
C LYS A 428 -2.21 -17.24 -37.53
N ALA A 429 -1.71 -16.02 -37.42
CA ALA A 429 -2.23 -14.87 -38.16
C ALA A 429 -2.28 -15.24 -39.66
N ALA A 430 -3.49 -15.38 -40.19
CA ALA A 430 -3.72 -15.77 -41.57
C ALA A 430 -3.91 -14.52 -42.45
N VAL A 431 -3.04 -14.39 -43.45
CA VAL A 431 -3.22 -13.53 -44.63
C VAL A 431 -4.45 -14.03 -45.41
N PRO A 432 -5.37 -13.17 -45.87
CA PRO A 432 -6.66 -13.62 -46.40
C PRO A 432 -6.54 -14.20 -47.81
N ARG A 433 -7.09 -15.40 -48.03
CA ARG A 433 -7.55 -15.86 -49.34
C ARG A 433 -8.95 -16.46 -49.22
N ARG A 434 -9.73 -16.20 -50.28
CA ARG A 434 -11.16 -16.49 -50.44
C ARG A 434 -11.46 -17.99 -50.60
N SER A 435 -12.77 -18.23 -50.44
CA SER A 435 -13.70 -19.11 -51.18
C SER A 435 -14.08 -20.48 -50.59
N ASP A 436 -15.39 -20.52 -50.29
CA ASP A 436 -16.40 -21.57 -50.56
C ASP A 436 -16.70 -22.64 -49.49
N GLY A 437 -18.01 -22.80 -49.22
CA GLY A 437 -18.65 -23.61 -48.15
C GLY A 437 -18.98 -25.06 -48.58
N PRO A 438 -20.12 -25.66 -48.16
CA PRO A 438 -20.96 -25.45 -46.97
C PRO A 438 -21.35 -26.79 -46.23
N MET A 439 -22.14 -26.62 -45.15
CA MET A 439 -23.22 -27.50 -44.63
C MET A 439 -22.95 -28.89 -43.98
N ALA A 440 -23.46 -29.02 -42.74
CA ALA A 440 -24.40 -30.05 -42.21
C ALA A 440 -24.12 -30.29 -40.70
N ASP A 441 -24.93 -29.81 -39.77
CA ASP A 441 -26.22 -30.30 -39.26
C ASP A 441 -26.08 -31.22 -38.02
N ARG A 442 -26.75 -30.78 -36.93
CA ARG A 442 -27.45 -31.54 -35.88
C ARG A 442 -26.76 -32.71 -35.15
N ARG A 443 -26.67 -32.61 -33.81
CA ARG A 443 -27.72 -33.11 -32.89
C ARG A 443 -27.36 -32.94 -31.41
N GLU A 444 -28.44 -32.92 -30.64
CA GLU A 444 -28.58 -32.54 -29.24
C GLU A 444 -28.05 -33.54 -28.21
N ALA A 445 -27.79 -32.94 -27.06
CA ALA A 445 -27.81 -33.46 -25.70
C ALA A 445 -28.86 -34.54 -25.39
N ASN A 446 -28.51 -35.46 -24.49
CA ASN A 446 -29.26 -35.65 -23.25
C ASN A 446 -28.54 -36.56 -22.25
N GLY A 447 -28.83 -36.35 -20.95
CA GLY A 447 -29.05 -37.47 -20.04
C GLY A 447 -28.06 -37.70 -18.89
N LYS A 448 -28.25 -36.94 -17.81
CA LYS A 448 -28.33 -37.35 -16.38
C LYS A 448 -27.70 -38.69 -15.94
N HIS A 449 -26.97 -38.70 -14.83
CA HIS A 449 -27.41 -39.21 -13.51
C HIS A 449 -26.28 -39.07 -12.48
N GLY A 450 -26.64 -38.66 -11.26
CA GLY A 450 -25.71 -38.46 -10.15
C GLY A 450 -25.52 -39.70 -9.28
N THR A 451 -24.57 -39.62 -8.35
CA THR A 451 -24.68 -40.32 -7.06
C THR A 451 -23.81 -39.62 -6.02
N THR A 452 -24.45 -39.32 -4.88
CA THR A 452 -23.86 -38.83 -3.63
C THR A 452 -23.39 -40.03 -2.81
N VAL A 453 -22.19 -39.99 -2.23
CA VAL A 453 -21.82 -40.83 -1.07
C VAL A 453 -21.04 -40.00 -0.06
N LEU A 454 -21.59 -39.93 1.16
CA LEU A 454 -20.96 -39.45 2.39
C LEU A 454 -19.88 -40.44 2.86
N LEU A 455 -18.82 -39.91 3.48
CA LEU A 455 -18.13 -40.61 4.58
C LEU A 455 -17.50 -39.59 5.54
N LYS A 456 -17.76 -39.83 6.84
CA LYS A 456 -17.39 -39.02 8.01
C LYS A 456 -16.16 -39.62 8.72
N THR A 457 -15.42 -38.73 9.40
CA THR A 457 -14.64 -38.90 10.67
C THR A 457 -13.36 -39.75 10.63
N LYS A 458 -12.25 -39.48 11.36
CA LYS A 458 -12.03 -38.80 12.67
C LYS A 458 -10.49 -38.63 12.95
N LEU A 459 -10.16 -37.77 13.94
CA LEU A 459 -8.98 -37.74 14.87
C LEU A 459 -7.59 -37.30 14.30
N SER A 460 -6.66 -36.67 15.03
CA SER A 460 -6.59 -35.92 16.32
C SER A 460 -5.15 -35.37 16.51
N GLU A 461 -5.02 -34.22 17.20
CA GLU A 461 -3.94 -33.80 18.12
C GLU A 461 -2.44 -33.82 17.71
N LYS A 462 -1.79 -32.64 17.75
CA LYS A 462 -0.64 -32.34 18.65
C LYS A 462 -0.06 -30.92 18.43
N TRP A 463 0.23 -30.26 19.56
CA TRP A 463 1.42 -29.44 19.88
C TRP A 463 1.13 -28.09 20.56
N ARG A 464 1.22 -28.13 21.90
CA ARG A 464 1.69 -27.04 22.75
C ARG A 464 3.23 -26.99 22.66
N SER A 465 3.81 -25.84 22.35
CA SER A 465 4.94 -25.24 23.10
C SER A 465 5.40 -23.94 22.42
N ARG A 466 5.38 -22.83 23.16
CA ARG A 466 6.28 -21.65 23.13
C ARG A 466 5.53 -20.39 23.54
N ALA A 467 5.11 -20.37 24.81
CA ALA A 467 4.78 -19.14 25.53
C ALA A 467 5.63 -19.16 26.82
N SER A 468 6.84 -18.61 26.71
CA SER A 468 7.75 -18.42 27.84
C SER A 468 8.58 -17.18 27.56
N ARG A 469 8.04 -16.03 27.97
CA ARG A 469 8.70 -14.83 28.51
C ARG A 469 7.80 -13.62 28.25
N ARG A 470 6.89 -13.35 29.18
CA ARG A 470 6.50 -12.02 29.68
C ARG A 470 5.25 -12.16 30.54
N ARG A 471 5.46 -12.54 31.80
CA ARG A 471 4.54 -12.26 32.91
C ARG A 471 5.39 -11.72 34.05
N MET A 472 5.39 -10.41 34.21
CA MET A 472 5.46 -9.77 35.51
C MET A 472 4.67 -8.46 35.42
N ARG A 473 3.83 -8.25 36.44
CA ARG A 473 2.97 -7.08 36.72
C ARG A 473 1.59 -7.08 36.06
N ALA A 474 0.67 -7.83 36.67
CA ALA A 474 -0.70 -7.36 36.94
C ALA A 474 -1.34 -8.32 37.96
N THR A 475 -1.06 -8.09 39.24
CA THR A 475 -1.74 -8.79 40.34
C THR A 475 -2.06 -7.74 41.40
N GLN A 476 -3.06 -6.91 41.16
CA GLN A 476 -3.79 -6.20 42.21
C GLN A 476 -5.06 -5.58 41.64
N ARG A 477 -6.18 -6.27 41.83
CA ARG A 477 -7.52 -5.75 42.16
C ARG A 477 -8.54 -6.88 41.96
N ARG A 478 -8.63 -7.74 42.97
CA ARG A 478 -9.90 -8.34 43.39
C ARG A 478 -10.39 -7.53 44.57
N GLU A 479 -11.71 -7.58 44.76
CA GLU A 479 -12.52 -7.00 45.84
C GLU A 479 -13.07 -5.60 45.56
N MET A 480 -14.29 -5.55 45.02
CA MET A 480 -15.48 -5.15 45.78
C MET A 480 -16.76 -5.30 44.93
N GLY A 481 -17.81 -5.87 45.53
CA GLY A 481 -19.21 -5.54 45.22
C GLY A 481 -19.95 -6.45 44.24
N GLY A 482 -20.77 -7.37 44.78
CA GLY A 482 -21.76 -8.14 44.03
C GLY A 482 -23.11 -7.43 43.85
N GLY A 483 -23.99 -8.05 43.07
CA GLY A 483 -25.39 -7.66 42.87
C GLY A 483 -25.89 -8.11 41.51
N GLY A 484 -26.53 -9.28 41.45
CA GLY A 484 -27.02 -9.88 40.21
C GLY A 484 -28.33 -9.27 39.69
N PHE A 485 -28.55 -9.42 38.39
CA PHE A 485 -29.88 -9.62 37.78
C PHE A 485 -29.72 -10.45 36.50
N LEU A 486 -30.51 -11.54 36.43
CA LEU A 486 -30.67 -12.47 35.32
C LEU A 486 -31.76 -11.95 34.37
N VAL A 487 -31.44 -11.74 33.09
CA VAL A 487 -32.41 -11.60 31.97
C VAL A 487 -31.74 -12.19 30.68
N PRO A 488 -32.48 -12.91 29.81
CA PRO A 488 -31.91 -13.98 28.98
C PRO A 488 -31.31 -13.50 27.65
N ALA A 489 -30.41 -14.34 27.13
CA ALA A 489 -29.72 -14.18 25.86
C ALA A 489 -30.65 -14.33 24.63
N PRO A 490 -30.49 -13.51 23.58
CA PRO A 490 -30.92 -13.82 22.22
C PRO A 490 -29.77 -14.44 21.40
N PRO A 491 -30.08 -15.08 20.25
CA PRO A 491 -29.22 -16.07 19.61
C PRO A 491 -28.09 -15.44 18.76
N HIS A 492 -27.03 -16.24 18.60
CA HIS A 492 -25.89 -16.09 17.69
C HIS A 492 -26.10 -15.14 16.50
N MET A 493 -25.34 -14.03 16.48
CA MET A 493 -24.96 -13.31 15.26
C MET A 493 -23.46 -13.53 15.00
N SER A 494 -23.18 -14.21 13.91
CA SER A 494 -21.85 -14.44 13.33
C SER A 494 -21.32 -13.19 12.63
N GLU A 495 -20.01 -12.95 12.82
CA GLU A 495 -19.06 -12.34 11.90
C GLU A 495 -19.34 -10.90 11.43
N LYS A 496 -18.86 -9.94 12.23
CA LYS A 496 -18.46 -8.61 11.78
C LYS A 496 -16.95 -8.50 11.92
N CYS A 497 -16.25 -8.34 10.80
CA CYS A 497 -14.83 -8.00 10.75
C CYS A 497 -14.72 -6.77 9.86
N ALA A 498 -14.29 -5.66 10.46
CA ALA A 498 -14.17 -4.37 9.82
C ALA A 498 -12.74 -4.23 9.30
N CYS A 499 -12.58 -3.84 8.03
CA CYS A 499 -11.42 -3.14 7.51
C CYS A 499 -11.94 -2.17 6.46
N GLU A 500 -11.47 -0.93 6.56
CA GLU A 500 -12.07 0.34 6.13
C GLU A 500 -12.52 0.36 4.64
N LYS A 501 -13.73 0.91 4.41
CA LYS A 501 -14.33 1.24 3.10
C LYS A 501 -14.15 2.70 2.76
#